data_AF-A0A1B6EW97-F1
#
_entry.id   AF-A0A1B6EW97-F1
#
_cell.length_a   1.000
_cell.length_b   1.000
_cell.length_c   1.000
_cell.angle_alpha   90.00
_cell.angle_beta   90.00
_cell.angle_gamma   90.00
#
_symmetry.space_group_name_H-M   'P 1'
#
loop_
_entity.id
_entity.type
_entity.pdbx_description
1 polymer ?
#
loop_
_entity_poly.entity_id
_entity_poly.type
_entity_poly.pdbx_seq_one_letter_code
_entity_poly.pdbx_strand_id
1 'polypeptide(L)'
;TMYYLLFVFSLFCCSVIVKTVIVQTEHGAISGTDFRTSQGKLVTAFLGIPYAKPPVNELRFKEPQLIDNWTGVRSGQNFSSRCIQFIYYTSDGNNIEGDEDCLYLNIFTPIATRDKKLEVVFYIHGGAFMFGSSDPFTPYFILDNLDIVFVTFNYRLGPFGFLSTEDEVVPGNNGMKDQVLALKWVRSNIKHFGGDKNKITIAGHSAGGSSVHLHYLSPLSKHLFHQGISVSGSALCPWVLAENSRAKSELLADSVGCPTDNSNSLVNCLRSKPAKSLLLKTEELFMPWHFNPFSPFGPVVEKNSSAAFLE
;
A
#
# COMPACT_ATOMS: atom_id res chain seq x y z
N THR A 1 -62.85 -39.14 -4.65
CA THR A 1 -61.47 -39.43 -5.12
C THR A 1 -60.84 -38.13 -5.52
N MET A 2 -60.04 -37.53 -4.64
CA MET A 2 -59.49 -36.18 -4.80
C MET A 2 -58.04 -36.28 -5.28
N TYR A 3 -57.78 -35.86 -6.52
CA TYR A 3 -56.44 -35.86 -7.10
C TYR A 3 -55.70 -34.58 -6.66
N TYR A 4 -54.63 -34.75 -5.87
CA TYR A 4 -53.68 -33.67 -5.59
C TYR A 4 -52.64 -33.62 -6.72
N LEU A 5 -52.61 -32.51 -7.48
CA LEU A 5 -51.51 -32.20 -8.38
C LEU A 5 -50.32 -31.67 -7.57
N LEU A 6 -49.22 -32.40 -7.56
CA LEU A 6 -47.92 -31.94 -7.06
C LEU A 6 -47.22 -31.11 -8.15
N PHE A 7 -47.13 -29.79 -7.94
CA PHE A 7 -46.28 -28.91 -8.73
C PHE A 7 -44.83 -29.01 -8.21
N VAL A 8 -43.95 -29.62 -9.01
CA VAL A 8 -42.51 -29.66 -8.75
C VAL A 8 -41.90 -28.36 -9.30
N PHE A 9 -41.56 -27.43 -8.41
CA PHE A 9 -40.72 -26.27 -8.78
C PHE A 9 -39.29 -26.74 -8.98
N SER A 10 -38.86 -26.85 -10.24
CA SER A 10 -37.45 -27.02 -10.59
C SER A 10 -36.71 -25.71 -10.31
N LEU A 11 -35.97 -25.66 -9.21
CA LEU A 11 -34.97 -24.63 -8.93
C LEU A 11 -33.84 -24.79 -9.95
N PHE A 12 -33.94 -24.10 -11.08
CA PHE A 12 -32.81 -23.86 -11.97
C PHE A 12 -31.80 -22.97 -11.22
N CYS A 13 -30.85 -23.62 -10.54
CA CYS A 13 -29.69 -22.95 -9.99
C CYS A 13 -28.83 -22.49 -11.17
N CYS A 14 -29.09 -21.27 -11.64
CA CYS A 14 -28.28 -20.60 -12.64
C CYS A 14 -26.94 -20.29 -11.95
N SER A 15 -26.02 -21.25 -11.98
CA SER A 15 -24.65 -21.05 -11.55
C SER A 15 -24.03 -20.03 -12.50
N VAL A 16 -23.93 -18.79 -12.03
CA VAL A 16 -23.09 -17.79 -12.70
C VAL A 16 -21.68 -18.34 -12.64
N ILE A 17 -21.21 -18.93 -13.74
CA ILE A 17 -19.81 -19.34 -13.90
C ILE A 17 -19.02 -18.03 -13.95
N VAL A 18 -18.60 -17.53 -12.79
CA VAL A 18 -17.59 -16.48 -12.71
C VAL A 18 -16.32 -17.11 -13.26
N LYS A 19 -15.90 -16.65 -14.44
CA LYS A 19 -14.70 -17.15 -15.08
C LYS A 19 -13.50 -16.66 -14.25
N THR A 20 -12.99 -17.53 -13.39
CA THR A 20 -11.81 -17.25 -12.57
C THR A 20 -10.57 -17.32 -13.45
N VAL A 21 -9.87 -16.20 -13.63
CA VAL A 21 -8.57 -16.18 -14.30
C VAL A 21 -7.50 -16.50 -13.27
N ILE A 22 -6.53 -17.36 -13.59
CA ILE A 22 -5.37 -17.61 -12.72
C ILE A 22 -4.11 -17.12 -13.42
N VAL A 23 -3.29 -16.36 -12.69
CA VAL A 23 -1.98 -15.87 -13.13
C VAL A 23 -0.89 -16.41 -12.21
N GLN A 24 0.16 -16.99 -12.79
CA GLN A 24 1.34 -17.44 -12.07
C GLN A 24 2.33 -16.27 -11.95
N THR A 25 2.66 -15.89 -10.72
CA THR A 25 3.74 -14.94 -10.39
C THR A 25 5.03 -15.69 -10.04
N GLU A 26 6.13 -14.97 -9.82
CA GLU A 26 7.39 -15.54 -9.33
C GLU A 26 7.25 -16.21 -7.95
N HIS A 27 6.26 -15.79 -7.15
CA HIS A 27 6.07 -16.26 -5.77
C HIS A 27 4.93 -17.29 -5.62
N GLY A 28 3.98 -17.31 -6.56
CA GLY A 28 2.86 -18.25 -6.54
C GLY A 28 1.69 -17.82 -7.42
N ALA A 29 0.65 -18.66 -7.48
CA ALA A 29 -0.52 -18.41 -8.31
C ALA A 29 -1.56 -17.53 -7.60
N ILE A 30 -2.22 -16.66 -8.37
CA ILE A 30 -3.26 -15.74 -7.91
C ILE A 30 -4.47 -15.82 -8.83
N SER A 31 -5.66 -15.93 -8.26
CA SER A 31 -6.90 -15.83 -9.02
C SER A 31 -7.36 -14.38 -9.17
N GLY A 32 -7.97 -14.04 -10.29
CA GLY A 32 -8.57 -12.75 -10.56
C GLY A 32 -10.04 -12.88 -10.94
N THR A 33 -10.76 -11.77 -10.80
CA THR A 33 -12.19 -11.66 -11.12
C THR A 33 -12.38 -10.68 -12.27
N ASP A 34 -13.14 -11.12 -13.27
CA ASP A 34 -13.53 -10.26 -14.38
C ASP A 34 -14.68 -9.34 -13.98
N PHE A 35 -14.62 -8.07 -14.38
CA PHE A 35 -15.69 -7.11 -14.22
C PHE A 35 -15.81 -6.24 -15.47
N ARG A 36 -16.95 -5.55 -15.58
CA ARG A 36 -17.17 -4.53 -16.62
C ARG A 36 -17.08 -3.16 -16.01
N THR A 37 -16.32 -2.28 -16.66
CA THR A 37 -16.29 -0.85 -16.37
C THR A 37 -17.61 -0.17 -16.76
N SER A 38 -17.76 1.11 -16.41
CA SER A 38 -18.97 1.90 -16.70
C SER A 38 -19.34 1.94 -18.18
N GLN A 39 -18.37 1.96 -19.10
CA GLN A 39 -18.63 1.94 -20.55
C GLN A 39 -18.56 0.53 -21.16
N GLY A 40 -18.53 -0.52 -20.32
CA GLY A 40 -18.68 -1.91 -20.74
C GLY A 40 -17.38 -2.63 -21.11
N LYS A 41 -16.21 -2.01 -20.94
CA LYS A 41 -14.91 -2.66 -21.17
C LYS A 41 -14.69 -3.77 -20.15
N LEU A 42 -14.22 -4.92 -20.63
CA LEU A 42 -13.98 -6.09 -19.80
C LEU A 42 -12.55 -6.07 -19.24
N VAL A 43 -12.45 -6.13 -17.91
CA VAL A 43 -11.19 -6.02 -17.15
C VAL A 43 -11.10 -7.18 -16.16
N THR A 44 -9.92 -7.76 -15.96
CA THR A 44 -9.66 -8.64 -14.83
C THR A 44 -9.00 -7.84 -13.70
N ALA A 45 -9.55 -7.91 -12.49
CA ALA A 45 -8.93 -7.44 -11.26
C ALA A 45 -8.25 -8.60 -10.52
N PHE A 46 -7.05 -8.35 -10.01
CA PHE A 46 -6.35 -9.20 -9.06
C PHE A 46 -6.08 -8.35 -7.82
N LEU A 47 -6.83 -8.58 -6.75
CA LEU A 47 -6.84 -7.75 -5.55
C LEU A 47 -6.08 -8.41 -4.41
N GLY A 48 -5.48 -7.63 -3.51
CA GLY A 48 -4.85 -8.16 -2.29
C GLY A 48 -3.65 -9.07 -2.54
N ILE A 49 -2.81 -8.75 -3.52
CA ILE A 49 -1.58 -9.48 -3.83
C ILE A 49 -0.48 -9.08 -2.84
N PRO A 50 0.07 -9.99 -2.01
CA PRO A 50 1.15 -9.64 -1.11
C PRO A 50 2.45 -9.40 -1.90
N TYR A 51 3.09 -8.25 -1.68
CA TYR A 51 4.40 -7.95 -2.26
C TYR A 51 5.54 -8.02 -1.24
N ALA A 52 5.21 -8.03 0.05
CA ALA A 52 6.16 -8.08 1.15
C ALA A 52 5.64 -8.97 2.29
N LYS A 53 6.54 -9.40 3.18
CA LYS A 53 6.14 -10.03 4.45
C LYS A 53 5.36 -9.02 5.31
N PRO A 54 4.36 -9.48 6.09
CA PRO A 54 3.65 -8.62 7.02
C PRO A 54 4.63 -7.93 8.00
N PRO A 55 4.63 -6.59 8.12
CA PRO A 55 5.58 -5.84 8.94
C PRO A 55 5.20 -5.84 10.44
N VAL A 56 4.83 -7.01 10.96
CA VAL A 56 4.36 -7.21 12.34
C VAL A 56 5.48 -7.72 13.25
N ASN A 57 5.27 -7.65 14.57
CA ASN A 57 6.20 -8.15 15.58
C ASN A 57 7.62 -7.58 15.37
N GLU A 58 8.62 -8.46 15.22
CA GLU A 58 10.02 -8.10 14.98
C GLU A 58 10.27 -7.35 13.67
N LEU A 59 9.34 -7.39 12.70
CA LEU A 59 9.43 -6.65 11.44
C LEU A 59 8.86 -5.23 11.54
N ARG A 60 8.17 -4.89 12.63
CA ARG A 60 7.73 -3.51 12.86
C ARG A 60 8.95 -2.59 12.94
N PHE A 61 8.87 -1.45 12.24
CA PHE A 61 9.93 -0.46 12.07
C PHE A 61 11.19 -0.96 11.33
N LYS A 62 11.17 -2.15 10.72
CA LYS A 62 12.25 -2.62 9.83
C LYS A 62 11.91 -2.37 8.37
N GLU A 63 12.95 -2.38 7.54
CA GLU A 63 12.80 -2.39 6.08
C GLU A 63 11.92 -3.57 5.64
N PRO A 64 11.08 -3.38 4.60
CA PRO A 64 10.21 -4.45 4.15
C PRO A 64 11.02 -5.61 3.56
N GLN A 65 10.58 -6.83 3.87
CA GLN A 65 11.19 -8.03 3.34
C GLN A 65 10.32 -8.60 2.22
N LEU A 66 10.97 -9.15 1.19
CA LEU A 66 10.26 -9.79 0.08
C LEU A 66 9.38 -10.93 0.60
N ILE A 67 8.18 -11.04 0.04
CA ILE A 67 7.23 -12.11 0.38
C ILE A 67 7.82 -13.49 0.12
N ASP A 68 7.50 -14.46 0.98
CA ASP A 68 7.85 -15.86 0.76
C ASP A 68 6.97 -16.49 -0.33
N ASN A 69 7.50 -17.50 -1.01
CA ASN A 69 6.70 -18.25 -1.98
C ASN A 69 5.55 -18.99 -1.29
N TRP A 70 4.41 -19.11 -1.97
CA TRP A 70 3.26 -19.86 -1.47
C TRP A 70 2.86 -20.97 -2.44
N THR A 71 2.29 -22.04 -1.88
CA THR A 71 1.72 -23.15 -2.65
C THR A 71 0.23 -22.93 -2.90
N GLY A 72 -0.28 -23.45 -4.01
CA GLY A 72 -1.69 -23.31 -4.39
C GLY A 72 -2.03 -21.94 -4.98
N VAL A 73 -3.32 -21.64 -5.07
CA VAL A 73 -3.84 -20.41 -5.66
C VAL A 73 -4.38 -19.51 -4.56
N ARG A 74 -3.80 -18.32 -4.40
CA ARG A 74 -4.35 -17.28 -3.51
C ARG A 74 -5.55 -16.61 -4.18
N SER A 75 -6.58 -16.31 -3.38
CA SER A 75 -7.73 -15.56 -3.85
C SER A 75 -7.34 -14.10 -4.09
N GLY A 76 -7.52 -13.60 -5.32
CA GLY A 76 -7.37 -12.18 -5.64
C GLY A 76 -8.68 -11.47 -5.90
N GLN A 77 -9.74 -11.86 -5.16
CA GLN A 77 -11.11 -11.36 -5.38
C GLN A 77 -11.47 -10.16 -4.49
N ASN A 78 -10.76 -9.96 -3.38
CA ASN A 78 -11.07 -8.93 -2.39
C ASN A 78 -9.83 -8.07 -2.13
N PHE A 79 -10.05 -6.79 -1.85
CA PHE A 79 -8.99 -5.93 -1.32
C PHE A 79 -8.48 -6.48 0.02
N SER A 80 -7.17 -6.33 0.25
CA SER A 80 -6.57 -6.60 1.56
C SER A 80 -6.93 -5.51 2.57
N SER A 81 -6.50 -5.71 3.82
CA SER A 81 -6.57 -4.64 4.82
C SER A 81 -5.82 -3.39 4.37
N ARG A 82 -6.36 -2.23 4.72
CA ARG A 82 -5.65 -0.94 4.67
C ARG A 82 -4.57 -0.93 5.75
N CYS A 83 -3.56 -0.08 5.61
CA CYS A 83 -2.60 0.13 6.69
C CYS A 83 -3.28 0.82 7.88
N ILE A 84 -2.91 0.41 9.09
CA ILE A 84 -3.46 0.98 10.32
C ILE A 84 -3.30 2.51 10.34
N GLN A 85 -4.41 3.21 10.52
CA GLN A 85 -4.47 4.68 10.42
C GLN A 85 -5.65 5.24 11.21
N PHE A 86 -5.58 6.54 11.51
CA PHE A 86 -6.67 7.25 12.15
C PHE A 86 -7.59 7.87 11.10
N ILE A 87 -8.90 7.84 11.36
CA ILE A 87 -9.94 8.38 10.48
C ILE A 87 -10.79 9.41 11.24
N TYR A 88 -11.00 10.56 10.62
CA TYR A 88 -11.66 11.71 11.25
C TYR A 88 -13.17 11.82 10.96
N TYR A 89 -13.73 10.89 10.16
CA TYR A 89 -15.09 11.00 9.62
C TYR A 89 -16.03 9.88 10.08
N THR A 90 -15.72 9.19 11.19
CA THR A 90 -16.58 8.10 11.68
C THR A 90 -17.68 8.59 12.61
N SER A 91 -18.88 8.06 12.41
CA SER A 91 -20.08 8.40 13.19
C SER A 91 -20.25 7.55 14.46
N ASP A 92 -19.52 6.43 14.56
CA ASP A 92 -19.57 5.47 15.67
C ASP A 92 -18.51 5.73 16.76
N GLY A 93 -17.66 6.75 16.56
CA GLY A 93 -16.55 7.08 17.46
C GLY A 93 -15.37 6.09 17.38
N ASN A 94 -15.39 5.12 16.46
CA ASN A 94 -14.24 4.27 16.19
C ASN A 94 -13.36 4.95 15.13
N ASN A 95 -12.34 5.66 15.58
CA ASN A 95 -11.51 6.47 14.71
C ASN A 95 -10.28 5.72 14.18
N ILE A 96 -10.22 4.39 14.29
CA ILE A 96 -9.10 3.58 13.81
C ILE A 96 -9.61 2.56 12.80
N GLU A 97 -8.94 2.48 11.66
CA GLU A 97 -9.14 1.42 10.67
C GLU A 97 -7.80 0.79 10.24
N GLY A 98 -7.90 -0.32 9.51
CA GLY A 98 -6.75 -1.03 8.95
C GLY A 98 -6.04 -1.96 9.94
N ASP A 99 -4.95 -2.55 9.44
CA ASP A 99 -4.10 -3.49 10.16
C ASP A 99 -2.62 -3.20 9.83
N GLU A 100 -1.70 -3.76 10.62
CA GLU A 100 -0.27 -3.71 10.28
C GLU A 100 0.08 -4.64 9.12
N ASP A 101 -0.63 -5.77 8.98
CA ASP A 101 -0.55 -6.62 7.79
C ASP A 101 -1.30 -5.95 6.62
N CYS A 102 -0.61 -5.03 5.95
CA CYS A 102 -1.19 -4.19 4.91
C CYS A 102 -0.37 -4.09 3.61
N LEU A 103 0.76 -4.78 3.49
CA LEU A 103 1.68 -4.64 2.34
C LEU A 103 1.23 -5.47 1.11
N TYR A 104 0.15 -5.00 0.50
CA TYR A 104 -0.48 -5.62 -0.66
C TYR A 104 -0.67 -4.63 -1.81
N LEU A 105 -0.79 -5.18 -3.03
CA LEU A 105 -1.09 -4.46 -4.25
C LEU A 105 -2.26 -5.08 -5.01
N ASN A 106 -2.83 -4.31 -5.92
CA ASN A 106 -3.94 -4.68 -6.78
C ASN A 106 -3.56 -4.39 -8.22
N ILE A 107 -3.94 -5.28 -9.14
CA ILE A 107 -3.68 -5.15 -10.58
C ILE A 107 -4.99 -5.20 -11.34
N PHE A 108 -5.19 -4.23 -12.22
CA PHE A 108 -6.31 -4.17 -13.14
C PHE A 108 -5.78 -4.21 -14.57
N THR A 109 -6.23 -5.19 -15.35
CA THR A 109 -5.79 -5.36 -16.74
C THR A 109 -6.96 -5.62 -17.69
N PRO A 110 -7.03 -4.95 -18.86
CA PRO A 110 -8.01 -5.26 -19.89
C PRO A 110 -7.87 -6.70 -20.40
N ILE A 111 -8.99 -7.37 -20.63
CA ILE A 111 -8.98 -8.78 -21.09
C ILE A 111 -8.62 -8.88 -22.57
N ALA A 112 -9.16 -7.98 -23.40
CA ALA A 112 -9.00 -8.01 -24.85
C ALA A 112 -7.53 -7.86 -25.30
N THR A 113 -6.67 -7.36 -24.42
CA THR A 113 -5.27 -7.04 -24.74
C THR A 113 -4.27 -7.75 -23.83
N ARG A 114 -4.66 -8.84 -23.16
CA ARG A 114 -3.79 -9.57 -22.22
C ARG A 114 -2.50 -10.09 -22.87
N ASP A 115 -2.53 -10.41 -24.17
CA ASP A 115 -1.35 -10.87 -24.93
C ASP A 115 -0.44 -9.74 -25.41
N LYS A 116 -0.85 -8.47 -25.25
CA LYS A 116 -0.04 -7.30 -25.59
C LYS A 116 0.88 -6.94 -24.43
N LYS A 117 1.92 -6.17 -24.73
CA LYS A 117 2.80 -5.52 -23.73
C LYS A 117 2.31 -4.09 -23.52
N LEU A 118 1.42 -3.90 -22.56
CA LEU A 118 0.76 -2.63 -22.28
C LEU A 118 1.63 -1.71 -21.41
N GLU A 119 1.38 -0.40 -21.48
CA GLU A 119 1.93 0.53 -20.50
C GLU A 119 1.38 0.23 -19.10
N VAL A 120 2.21 0.47 -18.09
CA VAL A 120 1.89 0.19 -16.70
C VAL A 120 1.85 1.50 -15.93
N VAL A 121 0.70 1.84 -15.36
CA VAL A 121 0.58 2.94 -14.40
C VAL A 121 0.63 2.38 -13.00
N PHE A 122 1.65 2.74 -12.24
CA PHE A 122 1.82 2.40 -10.84
C PHE A 122 1.42 3.60 -9.97
N TYR A 123 0.25 3.51 -9.35
CA TYR A 123 -0.38 4.62 -8.65
C TYR A 123 -0.08 4.59 -7.15
N ILE A 124 0.54 5.67 -6.66
CA ILE A 124 0.88 5.92 -5.25
C ILE A 124 -0.18 6.84 -4.64
N HIS A 125 -0.93 6.33 -3.66
CA HIS A 125 -1.96 7.13 -3.01
C HIS A 125 -1.37 8.24 -2.12
N GLY A 126 -2.12 9.32 -1.96
CA GLY A 126 -1.82 10.40 -1.02
C GLY A 126 -2.33 10.13 0.40
N GLY A 127 -2.41 11.20 1.20
CA GLY A 127 -2.88 11.17 2.59
C GLY A 127 -1.80 11.56 3.61
N ALA A 128 -0.99 12.57 3.26
CA ALA A 128 0.04 13.17 4.11
C ALA A 128 1.04 12.17 4.76
N PHE A 129 1.20 10.98 4.16
CA PHE A 129 1.95 9.85 4.73
C PHE A 129 1.35 9.28 6.04
N MET A 130 0.21 9.79 6.51
CA MET A 130 -0.45 9.43 7.77
C MET A 130 -1.69 8.55 7.56
N PHE A 131 -2.38 8.71 6.43
CA PHE A 131 -3.62 8.02 6.08
C PHE A 131 -3.70 7.75 4.56
N GLY A 132 -4.78 7.12 4.11
CA GLY A 132 -5.03 6.73 2.74
C GLY A 132 -4.88 5.22 2.49
N SER A 133 -5.33 4.79 1.32
CA SER A 133 -5.28 3.38 0.91
C SER A 133 -5.44 3.23 -0.60
N SER A 134 -5.21 2.02 -1.11
CA SER A 134 -5.29 1.68 -2.52
C SER A 134 -6.69 1.40 -3.06
N ASP A 135 -7.65 1.02 -2.21
CA ASP A 135 -8.97 0.55 -2.62
C ASP A 135 -9.91 1.62 -3.21
N PRO A 136 -9.89 2.91 -2.78
CA PRO A 136 -10.76 3.94 -3.36
C PRO A 136 -10.39 4.30 -4.80
N PHE A 137 -9.19 3.91 -5.25
CA PHE A 137 -8.63 4.29 -6.56
C PHE A 137 -8.86 3.21 -7.63
N THR A 138 -9.97 2.48 -7.55
CA THR A 138 -10.35 1.54 -8.60
C THR A 138 -10.53 2.30 -9.93
N PRO A 139 -9.74 1.99 -10.98
CA PRO A 139 -9.52 2.90 -12.11
C PRO A 139 -10.60 2.79 -13.21
N TYR A 140 -11.89 2.73 -12.85
CA TYR A 140 -12.99 2.48 -13.80
C TYR A 140 -12.93 3.41 -15.03
N PHE A 141 -12.84 4.72 -14.79
CA PHE A 141 -12.84 5.73 -15.84
C PHE A 141 -11.56 5.70 -16.69
N ILE A 142 -10.40 5.47 -16.07
CA ILE A 142 -9.12 5.42 -16.80
C ILE A 142 -9.10 4.20 -17.71
N LEU A 143 -9.54 3.04 -17.19
CA LEU A 143 -9.58 1.81 -17.96
C LEU A 143 -10.61 1.86 -19.09
N ASP A 144 -11.74 2.57 -18.93
CA ASP A 144 -12.69 2.80 -20.02
C ASP A 144 -12.02 3.43 -21.25
N ASN A 145 -11.10 4.36 -21.04
CA ASN A 145 -10.53 5.18 -22.10
C ASN A 145 -9.15 4.69 -22.59
N LEU A 146 -8.42 3.91 -21.78
CA LEU A 146 -7.03 3.53 -22.06
C LEU A 146 -6.79 2.02 -21.94
N ASP A 147 -5.98 1.47 -22.83
CA ASP A 147 -5.47 0.10 -22.76
C ASP A 147 -4.16 0.06 -21.96
N ILE A 148 -4.26 0.09 -20.63
CA ILE A 148 -3.13 0.06 -19.71
C ILE A 148 -3.31 -1.01 -18.63
N VAL A 149 -2.20 -1.46 -18.05
CA VAL A 149 -2.24 -2.16 -16.76
C VAL A 149 -2.15 -1.12 -15.67
N PHE A 150 -3.12 -1.09 -14.76
CA PHE A 150 -3.15 -0.15 -13.65
C PHE A 150 -2.89 -0.88 -12.34
N VAL A 151 -1.95 -0.36 -11.55
CA VAL A 151 -1.55 -0.96 -10.27
C VAL A 151 -1.81 0.04 -9.16
N THR A 152 -2.52 -0.39 -8.11
CA THR A 152 -2.64 0.34 -6.84
C THR A 152 -2.04 -0.49 -5.73
N PHE A 153 -1.57 0.11 -4.66
CA PHE A 153 -0.94 -0.62 -3.55
C PHE A 153 -0.97 0.20 -2.27
N ASN A 154 -0.84 -0.50 -1.14
CA ASN A 154 -0.70 0.11 0.17
C ASN A 154 0.78 0.15 0.57
N TYR A 155 1.19 1.15 1.33
CA TYR A 155 2.50 1.27 1.99
C TYR A 155 2.29 1.71 3.44
N ARG A 156 3.22 1.39 4.36
CA ARG A 156 3.07 1.77 5.78
C ARG A 156 2.96 3.28 5.96
N LEU A 157 2.13 3.68 6.92
CA LEU A 157 1.75 5.06 7.21
C LEU A 157 2.16 5.47 8.62
N GLY A 158 2.18 6.78 8.86
CA GLY A 158 2.46 7.40 10.15
C GLY A 158 3.69 6.84 10.85
N PRO A 159 3.64 6.58 12.17
CA PRO A 159 4.81 6.09 12.90
C PRO A 159 5.24 4.70 12.43
N PHE A 160 4.33 3.88 11.88
CA PHE A 160 4.67 2.54 11.39
C PHE A 160 5.52 2.56 10.12
N GLY A 161 5.33 3.57 9.27
CA GLY A 161 6.10 3.77 8.05
C GLY A 161 7.27 4.75 8.19
N PHE A 162 7.20 5.70 9.13
CA PHE A 162 8.06 6.88 9.10
C PHE A 162 8.66 7.25 10.47
N LEU A 163 8.54 6.40 11.49
CA LEU A 163 9.36 6.54 12.69
C LEU A 163 10.85 6.49 12.33
N SER A 164 11.64 7.39 12.93
CA SER A 164 13.09 7.43 12.76
C SER A 164 13.77 7.78 14.09
N THR A 165 14.82 7.03 14.43
CA THR A 165 15.74 7.33 15.53
C THR A 165 16.93 8.18 15.07
N GLU A 166 16.98 8.54 13.79
CA GLU A 166 18.08 9.27 13.13
C GLU A 166 19.46 8.62 13.32
N ASP A 167 19.46 7.30 13.46
CA ASP A 167 20.63 6.43 13.55
C ASP A 167 20.39 5.10 12.83
N GLU A 168 21.33 4.16 12.92
CA GLU A 168 21.27 2.87 12.22
C GLU A 168 20.16 1.93 12.74
N VAL A 169 19.57 2.18 13.91
CA VAL A 169 18.56 1.27 14.50
C VAL A 169 17.24 1.36 13.75
N VAL A 170 16.74 2.58 13.52
CA VAL A 170 15.62 2.86 12.62
C VAL A 170 15.95 4.16 11.86
N PRO A 171 16.65 4.06 10.73
CA PRO A 171 17.03 5.24 9.94
C PRO A 171 15.82 6.06 9.47
N GLY A 172 14.70 5.38 9.18
CA GLY A 172 13.44 5.98 8.73
C GLY A 172 12.98 5.42 7.38
N ASN A 173 12.01 6.11 6.77
CA ASN A 173 11.55 5.89 5.40
C ASN A 173 11.05 4.48 5.07
N ASN A 174 10.63 3.68 6.04
CA ASN A 174 10.11 2.34 5.80
C ASN A 174 8.90 2.35 4.84
N GLY A 175 8.01 3.35 4.94
CA GLY A 175 6.92 3.56 3.99
C GLY A 175 7.39 3.87 2.57
N MET A 176 8.55 4.53 2.38
CA MET A 176 9.14 4.73 1.05
C MET A 176 9.80 3.45 0.53
N LYS A 177 10.45 2.70 1.42
CA LYS A 177 11.07 1.40 1.10
C LYS A 177 10.00 0.37 0.72
N ASP A 178 8.80 0.45 1.29
CA ASP A 178 7.63 -0.34 0.88
C ASP A 178 7.27 -0.05 -0.59
N GLN A 179 7.22 1.23 -0.98
CA GLN A 179 6.96 1.65 -2.35
C GLN A 179 8.03 1.13 -3.32
N VAL A 180 9.31 1.18 -2.93
CA VAL A 180 10.42 0.58 -3.70
C VAL A 180 10.23 -0.93 -3.88
N LEU A 181 9.89 -1.65 -2.81
CA LEU A 181 9.72 -3.11 -2.89
C LEU A 181 8.51 -3.48 -3.74
N ALA A 182 7.40 -2.76 -3.63
CA ALA A 182 6.23 -2.92 -4.49
C ALA A 182 6.57 -2.67 -5.98
N LEU A 183 7.35 -1.61 -6.28
CA LEU A 183 7.84 -1.35 -7.64
C LEU A 183 8.74 -2.48 -8.18
N LYS A 184 9.64 -3.02 -7.35
CA LYS A 184 10.46 -4.18 -7.71
C LYS A 184 9.59 -5.40 -8.01
N TRP A 185 8.60 -5.68 -7.16
CA TRP A 185 7.66 -6.78 -7.36
C TRP A 185 6.90 -6.63 -8.69
N VAL A 186 6.37 -5.43 -8.97
CA VAL A 186 5.66 -5.12 -10.22
C VAL A 186 6.59 -5.32 -11.41
N ARG A 187 7.80 -4.76 -11.38
CA ARG A 187 8.77 -4.89 -12.47
C ARG A 187 9.08 -6.35 -12.83
N SER A 188 9.16 -7.24 -11.83
CA SER A 188 9.40 -8.66 -12.04
C SER A 188 8.18 -9.40 -12.59
N ASN A 189 6.98 -9.04 -12.12
CA ASN A 189 5.78 -9.85 -12.33
C ASN A 189 4.81 -9.31 -13.40
N ILE A 190 4.84 -8.02 -13.73
CA ILE A 190 3.76 -7.36 -14.50
C ILE A 190 3.58 -7.93 -15.93
N LYS A 191 4.62 -8.55 -16.49
CA LYS A 191 4.56 -9.31 -17.76
C LYS A 191 3.50 -10.41 -17.75
N HIS A 192 3.27 -11.04 -16.58
CA HIS A 192 2.27 -12.11 -16.42
C HIS A 192 0.84 -11.57 -16.42
N PHE A 193 0.68 -10.25 -16.28
CA PHE A 193 -0.58 -9.53 -16.28
C PHE A 193 -0.79 -8.72 -17.57
N GLY A 194 0.06 -8.89 -18.59
CA GLY A 194 -0.02 -8.14 -19.85
C GLY A 194 0.68 -6.78 -19.84
N GLY A 195 1.45 -6.44 -18.80
CA GLY A 195 2.19 -5.19 -18.73
C GLY A 195 3.61 -5.30 -19.27
N ASP A 196 4.13 -4.20 -19.81
CA ASP A 196 5.53 -4.07 -20.18
C ASP A 196 6.35 -3.54 -19.00
N LYS A 197 7.25 -4.37 -18.47
CA LYS A 197 8.19 -3.93 -17.42
C LYS A 197 9.08 -2.76 -17.86
N ASN A 198 9.23 -2.52 -19.16
CA ASN A 198 10.01 -1.42 -19.72
C ASN A 198 9.17 -0.16 -20.02
N LYS A 199 7.90 -0.12 -19.58
CA LYS A 199 7.01 1.04 -19.72
C LYS A 199 6.18 1.28 -18.46
N ILE A 200 6.87 1.32 -17.33
CA ILE A 200 6.28 1.65 -16.02
C ILE A 200 6.33 3.16 -15.80
N THR A 201 5.17 3.77 -15.59
CA THR A 201 4.97 5.16 -15.19
C THR A 201 4.47 5.19 -13.75
N ILE A 202 5.21 5.85 -12.86
CA ILE A 202 4.72 6.12 -11.50
C ILE A 202 3.83 7.36 -11.50
N ALA A 203 2.70 7.32 -10.81
CA ALA A 203 1.79 8.46 -10.72
C ALA A 203 1.27 8.60 -9.29
N GLY A 204 1.00 9.82 -8.84
CA GLY A 204 0.47 10.02 -7.51
C GLY A 204 -0.06 11.43 -7.27
N HIS A 205 -0.93 11.54 -6.26
CA HIS A 205 -1.55 12.78 -5.83
C HIS A 205 -1.15 13.15 -4.40
N SER A 206 -0.92 14.43 -4.10
CA SER A 206 -0.58 14.92 -2.76
C SER A 206 0.69 14.22 -2.23
N ALA A 207 0.64 13.54 -1.08
CA ALA A 207 1.76 12.74 -0.57
C ALA A 207 2.26 11.69 -1.58
N GLY A 208 1.37 11.11 -2.38
CA GLY A 208 1.76 10.22 -3.47
C GLY A 208 2.46 10.95 -4.63
N GLY A 209 2.11 12.21 -4.89
CA GLY A 209 2.85 13.06 -5.83
C GLY A 209 4.24 13.40 -5.28
N SER A 210 4.33 13.78 -4.00
CA SER A 210 5.60 13.95 -3.31
C SER A 210 6.44 12.67 -3.35
N SER A 211 5.85 11.48 -3.16
CA SER A 211 6.51 10.19 -3.36
C SER A 211 7.05 10.02 -4.77
N VAL A 212 6.27 10.35 -5.82
CA VAL A 212 6.76 10.32 -7.20
C VAL A 212 8.01 11.18 -7.35
N HIS A 213 8.00 12.41 -6.85
CA HIS A 213 9.16 13.28 -6.93
C HIS A 213 10.35 12.72 -6.12
N LEU A 214 10.12 12.19 -4.92
CA LEU A 214 11.16 11.56 -4.11
C LEU A 214 11.77 10.32 -4.77
N HIS A 215 10.99 9.51 -5.50
CA HIS A 215 11.49 8.37 -6.27
C HIS A 215 12.44 8.77 -7.41
N TYR A 216 12.34 9.99 -7.96
CA TYR A 216 13.34 10.51 -8.92
C TYR A 216 14.69 10.83 -8.26
N LEU A 217 14.67 11.15 -6.97
CA LEU A 217 15.87 11.52 -6.21
C LEU A 217 16.55 10.29 -5.57
N SER A 218 15.78 9.21 -5.35
CA SER A 218 16.26 8.04 -4.64
C SER A 218 17.12 7.09 -5.50
N PRO A 219 18.34 6.72 -5.07
CA PRO A 219 19.14 5.70 -5.75
C PRO A 219 18.47 4.32 -5.74
N LEU A 220 17.66 4.00 -4.73
CA LEU A 220 16.94 2.72 -4.63
C LEU A 220 15.88 2.52 -5.72
N SER A 221 15.44 3.61 -6.33
CA SER A 221 14.39 3.61 -7.35
C SER A 221 14.94 3.65 -8.77
N LYS A 222 16.27 3.77 -8.90
CA LYS A 222 16.97 3.82 -10.19
C LYS A 222 16.63 2.58 -11.03
N HIS A 223 16.23 2.81 -12.28
CA HIS A 223 15.84 1.77 -13.24
C HIS A 223 14.56 0.97 -12.91
N LEU A 224 13.76 1.40 -11.92
CA LEU A 224 12.49 0.74 -11.61
C LEU A 224 11.31 1.26 -12.45
N PHE A 225 11.37 2.51 -12.91
CA PHE A 225 10.32 3.16 -13.71
C PHE A 225 10.94 4.03 -14.82
N HIS A 226 10.10 4.56 -15.72
CA HIS A 226 10.51 5.27 -16.94
C HIS A 226 10.00 6.71 -16.96
N GLN A 227 8.81 6.95 -16.40
CA GLN A 227 8.16 8.26 -16.38
C GLN A 227 7.47 8.47 -15.03
N GLY A 228 7.18 9.73 -14.70
CA GLY A 228 6.50 10.10 -13.46
C GLY A 228 5.49 11.20 -13.65
N ILE A 229 4.35 11.10 -12.97
CA ILE A 229 3.30 12.11 -12.93
C ILE A 229 3.07 12.50 -11.47
N SER A 230 3.54 13.70 -11.10
CA SER A 230 3.35 14.25 -9.76
C SER A 230 2.21 15.28 -9.75
N VAL A 231 1.08 14.93 -9.14
CA VAL A 231 -0.10 15.80 -9.08
C VAL A 231 -0.20 16.44 -7.70
N SER A 232 -0.10 17.77 -7.64
CA SER A 232 -0.26 18.55 -6.39
C SER A 232 0.63 18.06 -5.23
N GLY A 233 1.84 17.61 -5.53
CA GLY A 233 2.84 17.15 -4.57
C GLY A 233 4.25 17.30 -5.13
N SER A 234 5.23 17.52 -4.26
CA SER A 234 6.64 17.62 -4.63
C SER A 234 7.52 17.39 -3.40
N ALA A 235 8.75 16.91 -3.58
CA ALA A 235 9.73 16.78 -2.50
C ALA A 235 10.05 18.10 -1.77
N LEU A 236 9.76 19.25 -2.40
CA LEU A 236 10.03 20.59 -1.85
C LEU A 236 8.86 21.13 -1.00
N CYS A 237 7.73 20.42 -0.94
CA CYS A 237 6.62 20.86 -0.10
C CYS A 237 7.05 20.81 1.39
N PRO A 238 6.78 21.87 2.18
CA PRO A 238 7.34 22.01 3.54
C PRO A 238 6.87 20.95 4.54
N TRP A 239 5.79 20.23 4.22
CA TRP A 239 5.25 19.14 5.03
C TRP A 239 5.81 17.76 4.67
N VAL A 240 6.68 17.65 3.65
CA VAL A 240 7.16 16.34 3.15
C VAL A 240 8.33 15.82 3.96
N LEU A 241 9.30 16.67 4.29
CA LEU A 241 10.42 16.25 5.12
C LEU A 241 10.06 16.46 6.59
N ALA A 242 10.07 15.38 7.36
CA ALA A 242 9.80 15.43 8.77
C ALA A 242 11.01 15.99 9.53
N GLU A 243 10.77 17.07 10.29
CA GLU A 243 11.76 17.65 11.19
C GLU A 243 11.70 16.99 12.57
N ASN A 244 12.84 16.99 13.27
CA ASN A 244 12.95 16.53 14.67
C ASN A 244 12.40 15.10 14.88
N SER A 245 12.67 14.20 13.94
CA SER A 245 12.09 12.85 13.94
C SER A 245 12.55 12.03 15.13
N ARG A 246 13.82 12.16 15.55
CA ARG A 246 14.32 11.54 16.78
C ARG A 246 13.53 11.96 18.02
N ALA A 247 13.32 13.27 18.20
CA ALA A 247 12.60 13.82 19.36
C ALA A 247 11.13 13.38 19.37
N LYS A 248 10.48 13.31 18.21
CA LYS A 248 9.11 12.78 18.10
C LYS A 248 9.04 11.29 18.45
N SER A 249 10.01 10.49 18.01
CA SER A 249 10.11 9.07 18.35
C SER A 249 10.31 8.86 19.86
N GLU A 250 11.14 9.67 20.50
CA GLU A 250 11.34 9.66 21.96
C GLU A 250 10.06 10.06 22.70
N LEU A 251 9.37 11.13 22.27
CA LEU A 251 8.13 11.55 22.90
C LEU A 251 7.01 10.51 22.77
N LEU A 252 6.88 9.88 21.59
CA LEU A 252 5.94 8.78 21.41
C LEU A 252 6.28 7.61 22.33
N ALA A 253 7.56 7.24 22.42
CA ALA A 253 8.03 6.16 23.30
C ALA A 253 7.74 6.44 24.77
N ASP A 254 8.08 7.62 25.26
CA ASP A 254 7.82 8.04 26.64
C ASP A 254 6.31 7.98 26.98
N SER A 255 5.45 8.44 26.06
CA SER A 255 3.99 8.45 26.26
C SER A 255 3.34 7.06 26.43
N VAL A 256 4.06 6.00 26.05
CA VAL A 256 3.62 4.60 26.22
C VAL A 256 4.50 3.84 27.21
N GLY A 257 5.33 4.55 27.98
CA GLY A 257 6.20 3.98 29.00
C GLY A 257 7.34 3.15 28.43
N CYS A 258 7.92 3.60 27.31
CA CYS A 258 9.14 3.03 26.73
C CYS A 258 10.37 3.88 27.05
N PRO A 259 11.54 3.25 27.23
CA PRO A 259 12.78 3.97 27.50
C PRO A 259 13.23 4.80 26.28
N THR A 260 13.92 5.91 26.55
CA THR A 260 14.39 6.87 25.53
C THR A 260 15.91 7.09 25.55
N ASP A 261 16.62 6.43 26.47
CA ASP A 261 18.06 6.51 26.65
C ASP A 261 18.86 5.89 25.49
N ASN A 262 18.32 4.83 24.88
CA ASN A 262 18.96 4.11 23.78
C ASN A 262 17.95 3.68 22.71
N SER A 263 18.31 3.88 21.44
CA SER A 263 17.46 3.56 20.29
C SER A 263 17.05 2.09 20.21
N ASN A 264 17.92 1.14 20.57
CA ASN A 264 17.54 -0.29 20.58
C ASN A 264 16.49 -0.58 21.65
N SER A 265 16.68 -0.08 22.88
CA SER A 265 15.72 -0.24 23.98
C SER A 265 14.38 0.42 23.65
N LEU A 266 14.42 1.63 23.09
CA LEU A 266 13.26 2.38 22.62
C LEU A 266 12.47 1.56 21.61
N VAL A 267 13.12 1.12 20.53
CA VAL A 267 12.47 0.44 19.41
C VAL A 267 11.95 -0.94 19.83
N ASN A 268 12.72 -1.70 20.61
CA ASN A 268 12.29 -3.01 21.12
C ASN A 268 11.06 -2.87 22.02
N CYS A 269 11.02 -1.84 22.87
CA CYS A 269 9.84 -1.57 23.68
C CYS A 269 8.64 -1.16 22.81
N LEU A 270 8.81 -0.27 21.82
CA LEU A 270 7.72 0.14 20.93
C LEU A 270 7.13 -1.04 20.13
N ARG A 271 7.95 -2.03 19.73
CA ARG A 271 7.45 -3.26 19.09
C ARG A 271 6.50 -4.06 19.98
N SER A 272 6.72 -4.05 21.30
CA SER A 272 5.86 -4.74 22.26
C SER A 272 4.49 -4.07 22.46
N LYS A 273 4.33 -2.80 22.07
CA LYS A 273 3.09 -2.05 22.34
C LYS A 273 2.00 -2.39 21.31
N PRO A 274 0.71 -2.37 21.68
CA PRO A 274 -0.37 -2.51 20.71
C PRO A 274 -0.33 -1.38 19.68
N ALA A 275 -0.47 -1.71 18.39
CA ALA A 275 -0.42 -0.72 17.31
C ALA A 275 -1.48 0.38 17.50
N LYS A 276 -2.70 0.01 17.90
CA LYS A 276 -3.77 0.97 18.22
C LYS A 276 -3.36 1.97 19.29
N SER A 277 -2.62 1.54 20.33
CA SER A 277 -2.14 2.43 21.39
C SER A 277 -1.11 3.43 20.86
N LEU A 278 -0.20 2.99 20.00
CA LEU A 278 0.80 3.88 19.38
C LEU A 278 0.14 4.89 18.45
N LEU A 279 -0.85 4.46 17.67
CA LEU A 279 -1.60 5.34 16.78
C LEU A 279 -2.37 6.39 17.58
N LEU A 280 -3.12 6.01 18.61
CA LEU A 280 -3.86 6.97 19.43
C LEU A 280 -2.94 7.99 20.10
N LYS A 281 -1.80 7.56 20.64
CA LYS A 281 -0.81 8.48 21.20
C LYS A 281 -0.18 9.38 20.15
N THR A 282 0.01 8.88 18.94
CA THR A 282 0.49 9.71 17.82
C THR A 282 -0.49 10.83 17.51
N GLU A 283 -1.78 10.52 17.43
CA GLU A 283 -2.83 11.51 17.18
C GLU A 283 -2.91 12.54 18.31
N GLU A 284 -2.94 12.08 19.57
CA GLU A 284 -3.01 12.94 20.77
C GLU A 284 -1.85 13.93 20.85
N LEU A 285 -0.63 13.46 20.57
CA LEU A 285 0.60 14.25 20.76
C LEU A 285 0.89 15.17 19.59
N PHE A 286 0.66 14.69 18.37
CA PHE A 286 1.19 15.33 17.16
C PHE A 286 0.12 15.85 16.22
N MET A 287 -1.15 15.58 16.47
CA MET A 287 -2.28 16.03 15.67
C MET A 287 -3.44 16.58 16.54
N PRO A 288 -3.15 17.57 17.41
CA PRO A 288 -4.14 18.11 18.35
C PRO A 288 -5.30 18.84 17.65
N TRP A 289 -5.14 19.21 16.37
CA TRP A 289 -6.13 19.92 15.57
C TRP A 289 -6.62 19.06 14.41
N HIS A 290 -7.03 17.82 14.71
CA HIS A 290 -7.34 16.79 13.72
C HIS A 290 -6.15 16.60 12.75
N PHE A 291 -6.35 16.79 11.45
CA PHE A 291 -5.32 16.63 10.43
C PHE A 291 -4.19 17.68 10.46
N ASN A 292 -4.01 18.43 11.54
CA ASN A 292 -2.97 19.45 11.67
C ASN A 292 -2.13 19.26 12.94
N PRO A 293 -0.78 19.29 12.81
CA PRO A 293 0.01 19.30 11.57
C PRO A 293 -0.18 18.02 10.72
N PHE A 294 -0.13 18.16 9.39
CA PHE A 294 -0.54 17.10 8.44
C PHE A 294 0.35 15.84 8.43
N SER A 295 1.67 15.99 8.63
CA SER A 295 2.65 14.91 8.48
C SER A 295 3.70 14.95 9.59
N PRO A 296 3.32 14.68 10.84
CA PRO A 296 4.29 14.67 11.94
C PRO A 296 5.33 13.56 11.78
N PHE A 297 4.93 12.42 11.17
CA PHE A 297 5.80 11.33 10.76
C PHE A 297 5.76 11.25 9.23
N GLY A 298 6.91 11.45 8.59
CA GLY A 298 7.04 11.49 7.14
C GLY A 298 8.48 11.22 6.70
N PRO A 299 8.78 11.34 5.40
CA PRO A 299 10.13 11.16 4.88
C PRO A 299 11.21 11.94 5.64
N VAL A 300 12.38 11.32 5.83
CA VAL A 300 13.57 11.92 6.46
C VAL A 300 14.80 11.74 5.57
N VAL A 301 15.84 12.56 5.77
CA VAL A 301 17.17 12.30 5.20
C VAL A 301 17.87 11.29 6.10
N GLU A 302 18.15 10.09 5.57
CA GLU A 302 18.73 8.99 6.33
C GLU A 302 20.25 9.13 6.41
N LYS A 303 20.77 9.35 7.62
CA LYS A 303 22.22 9.41 7.86
C LYS A 303 22.80 8.00 7.99
N ASN A 304 23.96 7.76 7.40
CA ASN A 304 24.78 6.55 7.58
C ASN A 304 24.06 5.22 7.25
N SER A 305 23.12 5.21 6.31
CA SER A 305 22.42 3.98 5.89
C SER A 305 22.83 3.59 4.46
N SER A 306 23.42 2.40 4.28
CA SER A 306 23.72 1.85 2.95
C SER A 306 22.46 1.49 2.14
N ALA A 307 21.30 1.46 2.80
CA ALA A 307 19.99 1.22 2.22
C ALA A 307 19.10 2.47 2.32
N ALA A 308 19.70 3.66 2.38
CA ALA A 308 18.99 4.93 2.41
C ALA A 308 18.12 5.09 1.16
N PHE A 309 16.85 5.39 1.37
CA PHE A 309 15.96 5.85 0.32
C PHE A 309 16.29 7.30 -0.07
N LEU A 310 16.60 8.14 0.91
CA LEU A 310 17.01 9.53 0.73
C LEU A 310 18.28 9.78 1.56
N GLU A 311 19.35 10.23 0.89
CA GLU A 311 20.68 10.52 1.46
C GLU A 311 21.04 12.01 1.33
#